data_AF-A0AAU4K4B7-F1
#
_entry.id   AF-A0AAU4K4B7-F1
#
_cell.length_a   1.000
_cell.length_b   1.000
_cell.length_c   1.000
_cell.angle_alpha   90.00
_cell.angle_beta   90.00
_cell.angle_gamma   90.00
#
_symmetry.space_group_name_H-M   'P 1'
#
loop_
_entity.id
_entity.type
_entity.pdbx_description
1 polymer ?
#
loop_
_entity_poly.entity_id
_entity_poly.type
_entity_poly.pdbx_seq_one_letter_code
_entity_poly.pdbx_strand_id
1 'polypeptide(L)'
;MPDQYKPRSHARNGHRWRTISGVAKRKWLREGVVTCHLCLREIDLEAPPKSEWSLSVDHKIPVSVRPDLEYTLHNLAPACWQCNVVRQDRPLEEIQRDPALFRREVEAAIERRDIRRVKTASRVAANQDMPPHPEWGPSSRNWWTGGPPVESPEACEKRLDAWRQLPPEWRSISPESAAARDWL
;
A
#
# COMPACT_ATOMS: atom_id res chain seq x y z
N MET A 1 30.30 -5.29 19.52
CA MET A 1 29.26 -5.75 18.58
C MET A 1 29.02 -4.60 17.61
N PRO A 2 29.51 -4.66 16.36
CA PRO A 2 29.25 -3.59 15.41
C PRO A 2 27.74 -3.45 15.23
N ASP A 3 27.28 -2.22 15.41
CA ASP A 3 25.91 -1.76 15.24
C ASP A 3 25.37 -2.31 13.91
N GLN A 4 24.30 -3.09 13.98
CA GLN A 4 23.61 -3.61 12.81
C GLN A 4 22.98 -2.40 12.11
N TYR A 5 23.77 -1.73 11.27
CA TYR A 5 23.30 -0.70 10.36
C TYR A 5 22.21 -1.34 9.52
N LYS A 6 20.94 -1.19 9.92
CA LYS A 6 19.80 -1.42 9.06
C LYS A 6 19.92 -0.35 7.99
N PRO A 7 20.36 -0.68 6.76
CA PRO A 7 20.40 0.32 5.71
C PRO A 7 18.99 0.91 5.64
N ARG A 8 18.90 2.24 5.81
CA ARG A 8 17.65 2.97 5.62
C ARG A 8 17.10 2.45 4.30
N SER A 9 15.89 1.91 4.31
CA SER A 9 15.23 1.39 3.12
C SER A 9 15.39 2.43 2.02
N HIS A 10 16.34 2.20 1.10
CA HIS A 10 16.73 3.19 0.11
C HIS A 10 15.49 3.40 -0.74
N ALA A 11 14.83 4.53 -0.50
CA ALA A 11 13.45 4.69 -0.91
C ALA A 11 13.41 4.60 -2.43
N ARG A 12 12.69 3.60 -2.97
CA ARG A 12 12.30 3.49 -4.39
C ARG A 12 11.53 4.74 -4.89
N ASN A 13 11.41 5.79 -4.08
CA ASN A 13 10.84 7.10 -4.38
C ASN A 13 11.90 8.18 -4.68
N GLY A 14 13.19 7.85 -4.58
CA GLY A 14 14.29 8.80 -4.85
C GLY A 14 14.30 9.30 -6.30
N HIS A 15 14.73 10.55 -6.50
CA HIS A 15 14.90 11.12 -7.84
C HIS A 15 15.84 10.25 -8.70
N ARG A 16 16.95 9.78 -8.12
CA ARG A 16 17.92 8.91 -8.80
C ARG A 16 17.29 7.61 -9.32
N TRP A 17 16.45 6.95 -8.51
CA TRP A 17 15.71 5.76 -8.93
C TRP A 17 14.75 6.06 -10.08
N ARG A 18 13.97 7.14 -9.99
CA ARG A 18 13.05 7.55 -11.06
C ARG A 18 13.79 7.82 -12.38
N THR A 19 14.97 8.44 -12.32
CA THR A 19 15.80 8.69 -13.49
C THR A 19 16.30 7.40 -14.12
N ILE A 20 16.92 6.49 -13.34
CA ILE A 20 17.50 5.25 -13.88
C ILE A 20 16.42 4.28 -14.39
N SER A 21 15.33 4.12 -13.63
CA SER A 21 14.20 3.27 -14.02
C SER A 21 13.49 3.82 -15.26
N GLY A 22 13.38 5.14 -15.40
CA GLY A 22 12.87 5.80 -16.60
C GLY A 22 13.75 5.56 -17.83
N VAL A 23 15.08 5.57 -17.69
CA VAL A 23 16.03 5.22 -18.77
C VAL A 23 15.84 3.77 -19.20
N ALA A 24 15.79 2.84 -18.24
CA ALA A 24 15.59 1.41 -18.52
C ALA A 24 14.25 1.14 -19.25
N LYS A 25 13.14 1.70 -18.74
CA LYS A 25 11.83 1.57 -19.40
C LYS A 25 11.82 2.12 -20.82
N ARG A 26 12.36 3.33 -21.04
CA ARG A 26 12.45 3.91 -22.40
C ARG A 26 13.29 3.05 -23.33
N LYS A 27 14.34 2.39 -22.83
CA LYS A 27 15.15 1.45 -23.64
C LYS A 27 14.29 0.27 -24.10
N TRP A 28 13.62 -0.42 -23.17
CA TRP A 28 12.78 -1.59 -23.49
C TRP A 28 11.60 -1.24 -24.40
N LEU A 29 10.95 -0.09 -24.17
CA LEU A 29 9.86 0.37 -25.03
C LEU A 29 10.29 0.62 -26.48
N ARG A 30 11.56 0.99 -26.73
CA ARG A 30 12.09 1.12 -28.10
C ARG A 30 12.43 -0.22 -28.74
N GLU A 31 12.74 -1.23 -27.94
CA GLU A 31 13.06 -2.58 -28.41
C GLU A 31 11.78 -3.34 -28.88
N GLY A 32 10.60 -2.86 -28.48
CA GLY A 32 9.31 -3.41 -28.89
C GLY A 32 8.80 -4.44 -27.90
N VAL A 33 8.76 -5.72 -28.28
CA VAL A 33 8.23 -6.79 -27.43
C VAL A 33 9.10 -6.93 -26.18
N VAL A 34 8.52 -6.69 -25.01
CA VAL A 34 9.21 -6.79 -23.72
C VAL A 34 8.76 -8.04 -22.99
N THR A 35 9.69 -8.97 -22.75
CA THR A 35 9.41 -10.19 -22.00
C THR A 35 9.75 -10.01 -20.51
N CYS A 36 8.85 -10.44 -19.63
CA CYS A 36 9.12 -10.50 -18.20
C CYS A 36 10.20 -11.54 -17.89
N HIS A 37 11.31 -11.13 -17.28
CA HIS A 37 12.40 -12.07 -16.97
C HIS A 37 12.06 -13.08 -15.85
N LEU A 38 10.95 -12.89 -15.11
CA LEU A 38 10.52 -13.80 -14.05
C LEU A 38 9.59 -14.90 -14.56
N CYS A 39 8.59 -14.55 -15.37
CA CYS A 39 7.58 -15.50 -15.85
C CYS A 39 7.69 -15.83 -17.34
N LEU A 40 8.61 -15.17 -18.06
CA LEU A 40 8.88 -15.33 -19.49
C LEU A 40 7.69 -15.01 -20.42
N ARG A 41 6.64 -14.37 -19.91
CA ARG A 41 5.51 -13.88 -20.70
C ARG A 41 5.80 -12.48 -21.23
N GLU A 42 5.18 -12.14 -22.36
CA GLU A 42 5.16 -10.77 -22.86
C GLU A 42 4.44 -9.86 -21.88
N ILE A 43 4.98 -8.67 -21.68
CA ILE A 43 4.44 -7.64 -20.81
C ILE A 43 3.50 -6.78 -21.65
N ASP A 44 2.28 -6.58 -21.15
CA ASP A 44 1.34 -5.64 -21.75
C ASP A 44 1.79 -4.20 -21.46
N LEU A 45 2.25 -3.51 -22.50
CA LEU A 45 2.76 -2.14 -22.43
C LEU A 45 1.64 -1.10 -22.37
N GLU A 46 0.43 -1.46 -22.78
CA GLU A 46 -0.77 -0.61 -22.73
C GLU A 46 -1.53 -0.78 -21.40
N ALA A 47 -1.17 -1.78 -20.61
CA ALA A 47 -1.81 -2.04 -19.34
C ALA A 47 -1.70 -0.83 -18.40
N PRO A 48 -2.78 -0.47 -17.67
CA PRO A 48 -2.76 0.65 -16.74
C PRO A 48 -1.62 0.52 -15.72
N PRO A 49 -1.03 1.63 -15.24
CA PRO A 49 0.04 1.59 -14.24
C PRO A 49 -0.37 0.78 -12.99
N LYS A 50 0.51 -0.11 -12.53
CA LYS A 50 0.27 -1.00 -11.37
C LYS A 50 -0.88 -2.01 -11.56
N SER A 51 -1.29 -2.27 -12.80
CA SER A 51 -2.02 -3.48 -13.16
C SER A 51 -1.08 -4.68 -13.16
N GLU A 52 -1.63 -5.88 -13.10
CA GLU A 52 -0.87 -7.12 -12.87
C GLU A 52 0.19 -7.37 -13.94
N TRP A 53 -0.15 -7.08 -15.18
CA TRP A 53 0.66 -7.31 -16.38
C TRP A 53 1.42 -6.07 -16.84
N SER A 54 1.29 -4.93 -16.15
CA SER A 54 2.02 -3.70 -16.49
C SER A 54 3.54 -3.81 -16.30
N LEU A 55 4.28 -3.08 -17.11
CA LEU A 55 5.74 -3.00 -17.04
C LEU A 55 6.24 -2.38 -15.73
N SER A 56 6.98 -3.19 -14.97
CA SER A 56 7.76 -2.76 -13.80
C SER A 56 9.26 -2.97 -14.03
N VAL A 57 10.07 -2.28 -13.22
CA VAL A 57 11.53 -2.44 -13.20
C VAL A 57 11.88 -3.27 -11.99
N ASP A 58 12.57 -4.38 -12.21
CA ASP A 58 13.01 -5.29 -11.16
C ASP A 58 14.54 -5.34 -11.10
N HIS A 59 15.08 -5.58 -9.91
CA HIS A 59 16.51 -5.77 -9.69
C HIS A 59 16.86 -7.25 -9.80
N LYS A 60 17.69 -7.66 -10.78
CA LYS A 60 18.11 -9.06 -10.96
C LYS A 60 18.73 -9.61 -9.67
N ILE A 61 19.63 -8.84 -9.06
CA ILE A 61 20.18 -9.09 -7.74
C ILE A 61 19.50 -8.11 -6.76
N PRO A 62 18.81 -8.60 -5.71
CA PRO A 62 18.15 -7.75 -4.73
C PRO A 62 19.10 -6.73 -4.10
N VAL A 63 18.60 -5.52 -3.84
CA VAL A 63 19.37 -4.42 -3.22
C VAL A 63 19.84 -4.81 -1.81
N SER A 64 19.09 -5.65 -1.10
CA SER A 64 19.47 -6.21 0.20
C SER A 64 20.74 -7.06 0.14
N VAL A 65 21.04 -7.65 -1.02
CA VAL A 65 22.23 -8.49 -1.25
C VAL A 65 23.38 -7.67 -1.86
N ARG A 66 23.08 -6.78 -2.82
CA ARG A 66 24.07 -5.95 -3.52
C ARG A 66 23.61 -4.49 -3.62
N PRO A 67 23.76 -3.70 -2.54
CA PRO A 67 23.33 -2.30 -2.53
C PRO A 67 24.14 -1.42 -3.49
N ASP A 68 25.38 -1.80 -3.77
CA ASP A 68 26.25 -1.13 -4.74
C ASP A 68 25.73 -1.19 -6.18
N LEU A 69 24.83 -2.14 -6.48
CA LEU A 69 24.23 -2.33 -7.80
C LEU A 69 22.82 -1.72 -7.94
N GLU A 70 22.33 -0.98 -6.95
CA GLU A 70 20.96 -0.45 -6.92
C GLU A 70 20.61 0.42 -8.15
N TYR A 71 21.56 1.24 -8.59
CA TYR A 71 21.36 2.22 -9.66
C TYR A 71 22.05 1.82 -10.96
N THR A 72 22.41 0.55 -11.11
CA THR A 72 23.16 0.11 -12.29
C THR A 72 22.25 -0.56 -13.30
N LEU A 73 22.20 -0.03 -14.53
CA LEU A 73 21.29 -0.50 -15.59
C LEU A 73 21.41 -2.01 -15.87
N HIS A 74 22.60 -2.61 -15.75
CA HIS A 74 22.79 -4.04 -16.00
C HIS A 74 22.10 -4.93 -14.96
N ASN A 75 21.87 -4.41 -13.75
CA ASN A 75 21.16 -5.10 -12.67
C ASN A 75 19.64 -4.89 -12.76
N LEU A 76 19.16 -4.11 -13.74
CA LEU A 76 17.73 -3.92 -13.96
C LEU A 76 17.22 -4.87 -15.04
N ALA A 77 16.01 -5.38 -14.86
CA ALA A 77 15.32 -6.23 -15.80
C ALA A 77 13.82 -5.86 -15.88
N PRO A 78 13.17 -6.08 -17.03
CA PRO A 78 11.74 -5.89 -17.15
C PRO A 78 11.00 -7.03 -16.42
N ALA A 79 9.94 -6.67 -15.70
CA ALA A 79 9.08 -7.65 -15.04
C ALA A 79 7.62 -7.16 -15.02
N CYS A 80 6.66 -8.08 -15.05
CA CYS A 80 5.27 -7.75 -14.72
C CYS A 80 5.21 -7.21 -13.29
N TRP A 81 4.38 -6.19 -13.07
CA TRP A 81 4.23 -5.58 -11.74
C TRP A 81 3.89 -6.62 -10.67
N GLN A 82 2.98 -7.56 -10.98
CA GLN A 82 2.59 -8.57 -10.01
C GLN A 82 3.73 -9.56 -9.71
N CYS A 83 4.47 -10.01 -10.73
CA CYS A 83 5.61 -10.91 -10.52
C CYS A 83 6.68 -10.25 -9.65
N ASN A 84 6.97 -8.96 -9.88
CA ASN A 84 7.92 -8.20 -9.07
C ASN A 84 7.43 -8.06 -7.60
N VAL A 85 6.15 -7.75 -7.41
CA VAL A 85 5.54 -7.67 -6.07
C VAL A 85 5.60 -9.00 -5.32
N VAL A 86 5.38 -10.12 -6.01
CA VAL A 86 5.42 -11.46 -5.40
C VAL A 86 6.86 -11.93 -5.16
N ARG A 87 7.80 -11.60 -6.05
CA ARG A 87 9.22 -11.90 -5.86
C ARG A 87 9.79 -11.24 -4.61
N GLN A 88 9.47 -9.95 -4.40
CA GLN A 88 10.05 -9.15 -3.31
C GLN A 88 11.59 -9.15 -3.36
N ASP A 89 12.26 -9.48 -2.26
CA ASP A 89 13.72 -9.55 -2.16
C ASP A 89 14.26 -10.98 -2.40
N ARG A 90 13.43 -11.90 -2.92
CA ARG A 90 13.89 -13.27 -3.21
C ARG A 90 14.94 -13.29 -4.33
N PRO A 91 16.04 -14.03 -4.16
CA PRO A 91 17.05 -14.20 -5.20
C PRO A 91 16.44 -14.90 -6.42
N LEU A 92 16.97 -14.61 -7.61
CA LEU A 92 16.41 -15.13 -8.86
C LEU A 92 16.53 -16.65 -8.93
N GLU A 93 17.57 -17.22 -8.33
CA GLU A 93 17.85 -18.65 -8.24
C GLU A 93 16.72 -19.40 -7.52
N GLU A 94 16.08 -18.77 -6.51
CA GLU A 94 14.94 -19.36 -5.81
C GLU A 94 13.72 -19.45 -6.74
N ILE A 95 13.45 -18.39 -7.50
CA ILE A 95 12.34 -18.34 -8.47
C ILE A 95 12.57 -19.34 -9.61
N GLN A 96 13.81 -19.46 -10.07
CA GLN A 96 14.19 -20.36 -11.16
C GLN A 96 14.20 -21.83 -10.76
N ARG A 97 14.35 -22.14 -9.47
CA ARG A 97 14.31 -23.52 -8.96
C ARG A 97 12.94 -24.16 -9.16
N ASP A 98 11.86 -23.40 -8.98
CA ASP A 98 10.49 -23.88 -9.20
C ASP A 98 9.60 -22.79 -9.84
N PRO A 99 9.68 -22.63 -11.18
CA PRO A 99 8.87 -21.63 -11.88
C PRO A 99 7.38 -21.96 -11.86
N ALA A 100 6.99 -23.23 -11.63
CA ALA A 100 5.59 -23.61 -11.54
C ALA A 100 4.98 -23.15 -10.23
N LEU A 101 5.68 -23.35 -9.11
CA LEU A 101 5.27 -22.83 -7.80
C LEU A 101 5.16 -21.30 -7.83
N PHE A 102 6.16 -20.60 -8.38
CA PHE A 102 6.12 -19.15 -8.47
C PHE A 102 4.92 -18.64 -9.29
N ARG A 103 4.58 -19.31 -10.40
CA ARG A 103 3.37 -18.97 -11.18
C ARG A 103 2.09 -19.11 -10.34
N ARG A 104 1.95 -20.19 -9.57
CA ARG A 104 0.82 -20.39 -8.65
C ARG A 104 0.77 -19.32 -7.57
N GLU A 105 1.91 -18.91 -7.03
CA GLU A 105 1.98 -17.81 -6.05
C GLU A 105 1.50 -16.48 -6.65
N VAL A 106 1.90 -16.20 -7.89
CA VAL A 106 1.46 -15.02 -8.64
C VAL A 106 -0.04 -15.05 -8.87
N GLU A 107 -0.57 -16.16 -9.37
CA GLU A 107 -2.01 -16.36 -9.61
C GLU A 107 -2.82 -16.20 -8.31
N ALA A 108 -2.41 -16.86 -7.23
CA ALA A 108 -3.05 -16.73 -5.93
C ALA A 108 -2.97 -15.28 -5.39
N ALA A 109 -1.91 -14.54 -5.70
CA ALA A 109 -1.78 -13.14 -5.29
C ALA A 109 -2.69 -12.21 -6.10
N ILE A 110 -2.92 -12.50 -7.38
CA ILE A 110 -3.92 -11.82 -8.23
C ILE A 110 -5.32 -12.06 -7.66
N GLU A 111 -5.68 -13.31 -7.42
CA GLU A 111 -6.99 -13.68 -6.88
C GLU A 111 -7.26 -12.99 -5.53
N ARG A 112 -6.29 -12.98 -4.60
CA ARG A 112 -6.39 -12.26 -3.33
C ARG A 112 -6.56 -10.75 -3.50
N ARG A 113 -6.01 -10.15 -4.56
CA ARG A 113 -6.16 -8.72 -4.87
C ARG A 113 -7.57 -8.44 -5.40
N ASP A 114 -8.09 -9.28 -6.27
CA ASP A 114 -9.43 -9.13 -6.84
C ASP A 114 -10.52 -9.29 -5.79
N ILE A 115 -10.40 -10.30 -4.92
CA ILE A 115 -11.31 -10.46 -3.78
C ILE A 115 -11.31 -9.21 -2.91
N ARG A 116 -10.14 -8.62 -2.64
CA ARG A 116 -10.04 -7.37 -1.87
C ARG A 116 -10.69 -6.20 -2.61
N ARG A 117 -10.49 -6.08 -3.92
CA ARG A 117 -11.09 -5.02 -4.73
C ARG A 117 -12.62 -5.10 -4.73
N VAL A 118 -13.17 -6.30 -4.90
CA VAL A 118 -14.62 -6.53 -4.82
C VAL A 118 -15.15 -6.17 -3.44
N LYS A 119 -14.52 -6.65 -2.36
CA LYS A 119 -14.92 -6.32 -0.98
C LYS A 119 -14.88 -4.81 -0.71
N THR A 120 -13.84 -4.11 -1.17
CA THR A 120 -13.77 -2.65 -1.03
C THR A 120 -14.86 -1.96 -1.83
N ALA A 121 -15.12 -2.38 -3.07
CA ALA A 121 -16.20 -1.82 -3.88
C ALA A 121 -17.57 -2.02 -3.22
N SER A 122 -17.86 -3.21 -2.68
CA SER A 122 -19.09 -3.48 -1.94
C SER A 122 -19.23 -2.61 -0.69
N ARG A 123 -18.15 -2.39 0.07
CA ARG A 123 -18.16 -1.47 1.23
C ARG A 123 -18.43 -0.03 0.82
N VAL A 124 -17.83 0.42 -0.29
CA VAL A 124 -18.05 1.78 -0.81
C VAL A 124 -19.50 1.96 -1.26
N ALA A 125 -20.08 0.98 -1.96
CA ALA A 125 -21.48 1.00 -2.37
C ALA A 125 -22.42 1.05 -1.15
N ALA A 126 -22.23 0.18 -0.16
CA ALA A 126 -23.04 0.18 1.06
C ALA A 126 -22.97 1.52 1.83
N ASN A 127 -21.82 2.19 1.81
CA ASN A 127 -21.68 3.51 2.42
C ASN A 127 -22.33 4.65 1.62
N GLN A 128 -22.54 4.49 0.30
CA GLN A 128 -23.22 5.48 -0.52
C GLN A 128 -24.74 5.46 -0.32
N ASP A 129 -25.30 4.30 0.00
CA ASP A 129 -26.74 4.12 0.26
C ASP A 129 -27.13 4.48 1.69
N MET A 130 -26.17 4.73 2.57
CA MET A 130 -26.43 5.24 3.90
C MET A 130 -26.99 6.67 3.77
N PRO A 131 -28.25 6.92 4.19
CA PRO A 131 -28.80 8.26 4.14
C PRO A 131 -27.90 9.19 4.97
N PRO A 132 -27.66 10.44 4.52
CA PRO A 132 -26.94 11.40 5.33
C PRO A 132 -27.63 11.50 6.69
N HIS A 133 -26.92 11.20 7.76
CA HIS A 133 -27.50 11.18 9.10
C HIS A 133 -27.99 12.59 9.43
N PRO A 134 -29.29 12.79 9.74
CA PRO A 134 -29.87 14.13 9.84
C PRO A 134 -29.27 14.98 10.96
N GLU A 135 -28.71 14.34 12.00
CA GLU A 135 -28.04 15.02 13.12
C GLU A 135 -26.61 15.48 12.80
N TRP A 136 -25.99 14.94 11.75
CA TRP A 136 -24.67 15.36 11.30
C TRP A 136 -24.91 16.35 10.16
N GLY A 137 -25.20 17.61 10.52
CA GLY A 137 -25.30 18.71 9.56
C GLY A 137 -24.11 18.73 8.59
N PRO A 138 -24.23 19.39 7.40
CA PRO A 138 -23.30 19.28 6.28
C PRO A 138 -21.85 19.17 6.75
N SER A 139 -21.32 17.94 6.71
CA SER A 139 -20.11 17.61 7.44
C SER A 139 -18.91 18.31 6.83
N SER A 140 -18.44 19.36 7.50
CA SER A 140 -17.18 19.34 8.26
C SER A 140 -15.99 18.54 7.70
N ARG A 141 -15.81 18.38 6.38
CA ARG A 141 -14.63 17.71 5.78
C ARG A 141 -13.26 18.38 6.09
N ASN A 142 -13.22 19.39 6.95
CA ASN A 142 -12.02 20.15 7.34
C ASN A 142 -11.46 19.85 8.76
N TRP A 143 -11.90 18.80 9.48
CA TRP A 143 -11.31 18.46 10.80
C TRP A 143 -9.80 18.11 10.77
N TRP A 144 -9.23 17.87 9.58
CA TRP A 144 -7.79 17.58 9.45
C TRP A 144 -6.92 18.85 9.40
N THR A 145 -7.49 20.03 9.13
CA THR A 145 -6.74 21.30 9.04
C THR A 145 -7.11 22.32 10.10
N GLY A 146 -8.24 22.14 10.78
CA GLY A 146 -8.55 22.86 12.01
C GLY A 146 -8.72 21.83 13.11
N GLY A 147 -7.94 21.94 14.18
CA GLY A 147 -8.11 21.10 15.37
C GLY A 147 -9.57 21.09 15.85
N PRO A 148 -9.95 20.13 16.71
CA PRO A 148 -11.31 20.08 17.24
C PRO A 148 -11.71 21.48 17.71
N PRO A 149 -12.94 21.95 17.42
CA PRO A 149 -13.39 23.22 17.96
C PRO A 149 -13.13 23.16 19.45
N VAL A 150 -12.40 24.15 19.98
CA VAL A 150 -12.11 24.22 21.41
C VAL A 150 -13.45 24.22 22.10
N GLU A 151 -13.81 23.07 22.68
CA GLU A 151 -15.05 22.90 23.39
C GLU A 151 -15.03 23.96 24.50
N SER A 152 -16.02 24.86 24.51
CA SER A 152 -16.10 25.84 25.59
C SER A 152 -16.10 25.08 26.93
N PRO A 153 -15.48 25.61 27.99
CA PRO A 153 -15.47 24.95 29.30
C PRO A 153 -16.88 24.53 29.75
N GLU A 154 -17.89 25.34 29.45
CA GLU A 154 -19.30 25.05 29.76
C GLU A 154 -19.86 23.83 29.02
N ALA A 155 -19.46 23.62 27.77
CA ALA A 155 -19.86 22.45 26.98
C ALA A 155 -19.19 21.17 27.52
N CYS A 156 -17.92 21.27 27.94
CA CYS A 156 -17.22 20.16 28.58
C CYS A 156 -17.87 19.80 29.93
N GLU A 157 -18.21 20.80 30.74
CA GLU A 157 -18.89 20.64 32.03
C GLU A 157 -20.27 19.96 31.86
N LYS A 158 -21.09 20.43 30.90
CA LYS A 158 -22.40 19.81 30.59
C LYS A 158 -22.27 18.36 30.17
N ARG A 159 -21.26 18.01 29.38
CA ARG A 159 -21.01 16.61 28.97
C ARG A 159 -20.60 15.74 30.16
N LEU A 160 -19.77 16.26 31.06
CA LEU A 160 -19.37 15.56 32.28
C LEU A 160 -20.56 15.37 33.23
N ASP A 161 -21.42 16.37 33.38
CA ASP A 161 -22.62 16.26 34.21
C ASP A 161 -23.64 15.28 33.63
N ALA A 162 -23.82 15.25 32.31
CA ALA A 162 -24.64 14.23 31.66
C ALA A 162 -24.11 12.82 31.93
N TRP A 163 -22.78 12.61 31.88
CA TRP A 163 -22.16 11.34 32.22
C TRP A 163 -22.34 10.97 33.70
N ARG A 164 -22.24 11.95 34.61
CA ARG A 164 -22.50 11.78 36.05
C ARG A 164 -23.96 11.49 36.39
N GLN A 165 -24.89 11.65 35.46
CA GLN A 165 -26.30 11.29 35.64
C GLN A 165 -26.63 9.89 35.11
N LEU A 166 -25.75 9.25 34.35
CA LEU A 166 -25.97 7.89 33.87
C LEU A 166 -25.99 6.88 35.03
N PRO A 167 -26.73 5.77 34.92
CA PRO A 167 -26.73 4.72 35.93
C PRO A 167 -25.32 4.17 36.19
N PRO A 168 -24.96 3.79 37.44
CA PRO A 168 -23.59 3.38 37.80
C PRO A 168 -23.04 2.23 36.95
N GLU A 169 -23.89 1.31 36.50
CA GLU A 169 -23.51 0.18 35.65
C GLU A 169 -23.06 0.61 34.25
N TRP A 170 -23.44 1.80 33.79
CA TRP A 170 -23.04 2.41 32.52
C TRP A 170 -21.76 3.25 32.65
N ARG A 171 -21.33 3.62 33.87
CA ARG A 171 -20.12 4.42 34.13
C ARG A 171 -18.82 3.62 34.14
N SER A 172 -18.91 2.30 33.96
CA SER A 172 -17.75 1.40 33.89
C SER A 172 -16.90 1.61 32.64
N ILE A 173 -17.40 2.38 31.67
CA ILE A 173 -16.65 2.83 30.49
C ILE A 173 -16.37 4.33 30.67
N SER A 174 -15.15 4.68 31.07
CA SER A 174 -14.72 6.08 31.18
C SER A 174 -14.93 6.80 29.83
N PRO A 175 -15.34 8.09 29.81
CA PRO A 175 -15.43 8.87 28.59
C PRO A 175 -14.08 8.94 27.84
N GLU A 176 -12.96 8.86 28.58
CA GLU A 176 -11.61 8.82 28.01
C GLU A 176 -11.34 7.48 27.28
N SER A 177 -11.96 6.39 27.74
CA SER A 177 -11.86 5.07 27.11
C SER A 177 -12.73 4.92 25.86
N ALA A 178 -13.81 5.71 25.74
CA ALA A 178 -14.67 5.73 24.56
C ALA A 178 -13.99 6.46 23.39
N ALA A 179 -13.29 7.57 23.64
CA ALA A 179 -12.52 8.29 22.62
C ALA A 179 -11.35 7.48 22.05
N ALA A 180 -10.85 6.48 22.79
CA ALA A 180 -9.78 5.59 22.36
C ALA A 180 -10.25 4.43 21.45
N ARG A 181 -11.56 4.17 21.33
CA ARG A 181 -12.09 3.04 20.54
C ARG A 181 -12.47 3.36 19.09
N ASP A 182 -12.49 4.64 18.70
CA ASP A 182 -12.72 5.04 17.30
C ASP A 182 -11.42 5.10 16.45
N TRP A 183 -10.29 4.63 16.99
CA TRP A 183 -8.97 4.64 16.33
C TRP A 183 -8.32 3.26 16.16
N LEU A 184 -9.08 2.17 16.19
CA LEU A 184 -8.68 0.82 15.76
C LEU A 184 -9.77 0.19 14.90
#